data_AF-A0AB74IJQ7-F1
#
_entry.id   AF-A0AB74IJQ7-F1
#
_cell.length_a   1.000
_cell.length_b   1.000
_cell.length_c   1.000
_cell.angle_alpha   90.00
_cell.angle_beta   90.00
_cell.angle_gamma   90.00
#
_symmetry.space_group_name_H-M   'P 1'
#
loop_
_entity.id
_entity.type
_entity.pdbx_description
1 polymer ?
#
loop_
_entity_poly.entity_id
_entity_poly.type
_entity_poly.pdbx_seq_one_letter_code
_entity_poly.pdbx_strand_id
1 'polypeptide(L)'
;MASNLEQASEVQRRQEKSEQARQRFLDSIARSTDYDWIMQNIRFGIEYPQQVYLQHGMKRTDEQLRSQLKQTWWKTVEAAKLYPADDDGRQYKLIAWVAGARARGTVPSTTQDAYVADGGKILWKDLPFFEDALENAWADEANLSKEKWTNLNAFASGLAQVTGMDLMQFGLQTIKATLEEPRPLSSGNTESPAGHKSVAELLPAAILWLGRSYSFFKVMLPIIERAIKEGKQPPTGCGSGIAPGELALAGGVTRDGLSLARQHFWRHRLIEIGQQPTQPGSGNEGDRDTTAETAHEWSRRMATWNLNWPIDMKDVPGYEEPIEYKKDGT
;
A
#
# COMPACT_ATOMS: atom_id res chain seq x y z
N MET A 1 -21.57 39.91 13.61
CA MET A 1 -20.63 39.95 12.46
C MET A 1 -19.16 39.89 12.88
N ALA A 2 -18.72 40.61 13.93
CA ALA A 2 -17.33 40.55 14.42
C ALA A 2 -16.86 39.14 14.86
N SER A 3 -17.72 38.36 15.54
CA SER A 3 -17.40 37.00 16.01
C SER A 3 -17.10 35.99 14.89
N ASN A 4 -17.68 36.16 13.69
CA ASN A 4 -17.46 35.24 12.57
C ASN A 4 -16.15 35.55 11.83
N LEU A 5 -15.75 36.83 11.78
CA LEU A 5 -14.47 37.26 11.21
C LEU A 5 -13.29 36.83 12.08
N GLU A 6 -13.46 36.87 13.40
CA GLU A 6 -12.45 36.44 14.36
C GLU A 6 -12.23 34.92 14.34
N GLN A 7 -13.32 34.14 14.26
CA GLN A 7 -13.25 32.69 14.05
C GLN A 7 -12.60 32.30 12.71
N ALA A 8 -12.93 33.00 11.61
CA ALA A 8 -12.32 32.75 10.31
C ALA A 8 -10.81 33.04 10.30
N SER A 9 -10.40 34.15 10.94
CA SER A 9 -8.99 34.53 11.11
C SER A 9 -8.20 33.51 11.94
N GLU A 10 -8.81 32.95 12.98
CA GLU A 10 -8.17 31.95 13.82
C GLU A 10 -8.04 30.59 13.13
N VAL A 11 -9.05 30.18 12.34
CA VAL A 11 -8.97 28.97 11.50
C VAL A 11 -7.85 29.11 10.47
N GLN A 12 -7.75 30.25 9.80
CA GLN A 12 -6.71 30.52 8.81
C GLN A 12 -5.30 30.48 9.44
N ARG A 13 -5.11 31.11 10.60
CA ARG A 13 -3.84 31.03 11.35
C ARG A 13 -3.46 29.61 11.76
N ARG A 14 -4.45 28.75 12.09
CA ARG A 14 -4.20 27.34 12.43
C ARG A 14 -3.77 26.54 11.21
N GLN A 15 -4.38 26.80 10.04
CA GLN A 15 -4.00 26.18 8.77
C GLN A 15 -2.57 26.55 8.38
N GLU A 16 -2.22 27.84 8.40
CA GLU A 16 -0.87 28.33 8.09
C GLU A 16 0.19 27.72 9.01
N LYS A 17 -0.09 27.62 10.32
CA LYS A 17 0.83 26.96 11.27
C LYS A 17 1.00 25.47 10.97
N SER A 18 -0.07 24.79 10.58
CA SER A 18 -0.03 23.38 10.19
C SER A 18 0.82 23.18 8.93
N GLU A 19 0.63 24.02 7.92
CA GLU A 19 1.43 23.99 6.68
C GLU A 19 2.90 24.28 6.93
N GLN A 20 3.22 25.29 7.75
CA GLN A 20 4.60 25.56 8.15
C GLN A 20 5.22 24.38 8.89
N ALA A 21 4.47 23.71 9.78
CA ALA A 21 4.94 22.51 10.47
C ALA A 21 5.18 21.34 9.50
N ARG A 22 4.33 21.17 8.49
CA ARG A 22 4.51 20.19 7.41
C ARG A 22 5.77 20.50 6.61
N GLN A 23 5.96 21.74 6.17
CA GLN A 23 7.13 22.14 5.41
C GLN A 23 8.43 21.96 6.20
N ARG A 24 8.44 22.34 7.49
CA ARG A 24 9.60 22.11 8.37
C ARG A 24 9.93 20.62 8.51
N PHE A 25 8.91 19.77 8.59
CA PHE A 25 9.11 18.32 8.64
C PHE A 25 9.71 17.82 7.32
N LEU A 26 9.15 18.20 6.18
CA LEU A 26 9.68 17.83 4.86
C LEU A 26 11.13 18.31 4.66
N ASP A 27 11.41 19.57 5.01
CA ASP A 27 12.76 20.13 5.01
C ASP A 27 13.70 19.32 5.91
N SER A 28 13.22 18.89 7.08
CA SER A 28 13.99 18.04 7.98
C SER A 28 14.26 16.68 7.38
N ILE A 29 13.34 16.05 6.64
CA ILE A 29 13.66 14.78 5.97
C ILE A 29 14.65 15.00 4.83
N ALA A 30 14.46 16.06 4.04
CA ALA A 30 15.32 16.36 2.89
C ALA A 30 16.76 16.72 3.29
N ARG A 31 16.98 17.32 4.47
CA ARG A 31 18.29 17.77 4.94
C ARG A 31 19.00 16.76 5.87
N SER A 32 18.27 15.80 6.43
CA SER A 32 18.77 15.02 7.55
C SER A 32 19.44 13.71 7.11
N THR A 33 20.70 13.54 7.50
CA THR A 33 21.31 12.21 7.69
C THR A 33 20.96 11.60 9.05
N ASP A 34 20.36 12.38 9.95
CA ASP A 34 19.86 11.99 11.27
C ASP A 34 18.42 11.44 11.14
N TYR A 35 18.37 10.23 10.59
CA TYR A 35 17.16 9.43 10.45
C TYR A 35 16.56 9.04 11.80
N ASP A 36 17.36 9.01 12.86
CA ASP A 36 16.93 8.64 14.20
C ASP A 36 15.96 9.68 14.78
N TRP A 37 16.12 10.96 14.47
CA TRP A 37 15.17 11.99 14.92
C TRP A 37 13.77 11.88 14.29
N ILE A 38 13.67 11.59 12.98
CA ILE A 38 12.39 11.42 12.28
C ILE A 38 11.66 10.20 12.85
N MET A 39 12.43 9.12 12.98
CA MET A 39 12.00 7.87 13.54
C MET A 39 11.50 8.07 14.98
N GLN A 40 12.27 8.74 15.84
CA GLN A 40 11.83 9.09 17.19
C GLN A 40 10.56 9.95 17.20
N ASN A 41 10.43 10.92 16.30
CA ASN A 41 9.22 11.75 16.21
C ASN A 41 7.97 10.94 15.90
N ILE A 42 8.06 10.00 14.95
CA ILE A 42 6.96 9.09 14.60
C ILE A 42 6.65 8.18 15.79
N ARG A 43 7.70 7.57 16.38
CA ARG A 43 7.55 6.72 17.57
C ARG A 43 6.87 7.47 18.71
N PHE A 44 7.32 8.67 19.06
CA PHE A 44 6.66 9.51 20.07
C PHE A 44 5.23 9.86 19.65
N GLY A 45 4.99 10.19 18.38
CA GLY A 45 3.64 10.44 17.85
C GLY A 45 2.68 9.25 18.03
N ILE A 46 3.22 8.02 18.03
CA ILE A 46 2.48 6.76 18.22
C ILE A 46 2.43 6.33 19.70
N GLU A 47 3.46 6.59 20.51
CA GLU A 47 3.52 6.15 21.92
C GLU A 47 2.87 7.16 22.87
N TYR A 48 3.03 8.45 22.60
CA TYR A 48 2.65 9.55 23.48
C TYR A 48 1.13 9.80 23.62
N PRO A 49 0.28 9.61 22.59
CA PRO A 49 -1.16 9.84 22.73
C PRO A 49 -1.79 9.05 23.88
N GLN A 50 -1.32 7.81 24.09
CA GLN A 50 -1.76 6.97 25.19
C GLN A 50 -1.25 7.49 26.55
N GLN A 51 0.03 7.89 26.65
CA GLN A 51 0.58 8.41 27.90
C GLN A 51 -0.11 9.70 28.34
N VAL A 52 -0.42 10.60 27.40
CA VAL A 52 -1.12 11.86 27.70
C VAL A 52 -2.58 11.63 28.07
N TYR A 53 -3.27 10.72 27.39
CA TYR A 53 -4.67 10.40 27.70
C TYR A 53 -4.81 9.66 29.04
N LEU A 54 -3.83 8.82 29.41
CA LEU A 54 -3.89 7.98 30.60
C LEU A 54 -3.23 8.57 31.87
N GLN A 55 -2.15 9.35 31.75
CA GLN A 55 -1.28 9.65 32.90
C GLN A 55 -1.39 11.06 33.46
N HIS A 56 -1.98 12.02 32.73
CA HIS A 56 -2.05 13.39 33.20
C HIS A 56 -3.45 13.95 33.00
N GLY A 57 -4.11 14.35 34.09
CA GLY A 57 -5.40 15.05 34.09
C GLY A 57 -5.44 16.39 33.34
N MET A 58 -4.46 16.68 32.48
CA MET A 58 -4.54 17.72 31.46
C MET A 58 -5.36 17.21 30.28
N LYS A 59 -6.62 17.64 30.27
CA LYS A 59 -7.61 17.47 29.20
C LYS A 59 -7.08 17.98 27.86
N ARG A 60 -6.39 17.14 27.08
CA ARG A 60 -6.42 17.36 25.62
C ARG A 60 -7.84 17.12 25.15
N THR A 61 -8.35 18.03 24.32
CA THR A 61 -9.67 17.81 23.71
C THR A 61 -9.56 16.72 22.64
N ASP A 62 -10.67 16.03 22.36
CA ASP A 62 -10.72 15.04 21.29
C ASP A 62 -10.25 15.59 19.94
N GLU A 63 -10.46 16.89 19.69
CA GLU A 63 -9.99 17.59 18.49
C GLU A 63 -8.46 17.73 18.44
N GLN A 64 -7.82 18.01 19.58
CA GLN A 64 -6.35 18.06 19.66
C GLN A 64 -5.75 16.67 19.43
N LEU A 65 -6.35 15.63 20.00
CA LEU A 65 -5.92 14.25 19.79
C LEU A 65 -6.12 13.83 18.32
N ARG A 66 -7.28 14.15 17.74
CA ARG A 66 -7.58 13.92 16.32
C ARG A 66 -6.53 14.57 15.40
N SER A 67 -6.25 15.85 15.63
CA SER A 67 -5.26 16.61 14.85
C SER A 67 -3.86 16.00 14.96
N GLN A 68 -3.46 15.60 16.17
CA GLN A 68 -2.18 14.93 16.39
C GLN A 68 -2.10 13.60 15.65
N LEU A 69 -3.14 12.75 15.70
CA LEU A 69 -3.15 11.46 15.02
C LEU A 69 -3.04 11.61 13.50
N LYS A 70 -3.84 12.53 12.92
CA LYS A 70 -3.74 12.87 11.49
C LYS A 70 -2.33 13.31 11.11
N GLN A 71 -1.69 14.13 11.95
CA GLN A 71 -0.32 14.57 11.71
C GLN A 71 0.68 13.42 11.83
N THR A 72 0.54 12.53 12.82
CA THR A 72 1.39 11.36 13.00
C THR A 72 1.32 10.42 11.79
N TRP A 73 0.12 10.12 11.30
CA TRP A 73 -0.05 9.24 10.13
C TRP A 73 0.45 9.88 8.84
N TRP A 74 0.18 11.17 8.63
CA TRP A 74 0.77 11.90 7.51
C TRP A 74 2.30 11.86 7.55
N LYS A 75 2.93 12.13 8.71
CA LYS A 75 4.40 12.05 8.86
C LYS A 75 4.93 10.64 8.60
N THR A 76 4.20 9.62 9.03
CA THR A 76 4.55 8.21 8.80
C THR A 76 4.56 7.88 7.31
N VAL A 77 3.52 8.31 6.57
CA VAL A 77 3.41 8.10 5.12
C VAL A 77 4.48 8.89 4.35
N GLU A 78 4.76 10.13 4.75
CA GLU A 78 5.84 10.92 4.12
C GLU A 78 7.24 10.31 4.36
N ALA A 79 7.49 9.77 5.56
CA ALA A 79 8.73 9.05 5.83
C ALA A 79 8.82 7.75 4.99
N ALA A 80 7.71 7.03 4.83
CA ALA A 80 7.65 5.83 4.00
C ALA A 80 7.97 6.10 2.51
N LYS A 81 7.59 7.26 1.98
CA LYS A 81 7.96 7.67 0.61
C LYS A 81 9.47 7.88 0.44
N LEU A 82 10.19 8.19 1.51
CA LEU A 82 11.58 8.62 1.47
C LEU A 82 12.56 7.51 1.88
N TYR A 83 12.13 6.50 2.63
CA TYR A 83 12.97 5.36 2.96
C TYR A 83 13.07 4.40 1.78
N PRO A 84 14.28 4.13 1.27
CA PRO A 84 14.45 3.22 0.14
C PRO A 84 13.79 1.86 0.38
N ALA A 85 13.20 1.30 -0.67
CA ALA A 85 12.52 0.01 -0.61
C ALA A 85 13.46 -1.16 -0.25
N ASP A 86 14.76 -1.02 -0.50
CA ASP A 86 15.83 -1.95 -0.19
C ASP A 86 16.53 -1.69 1.16
N ASP A 87 16.17 -0.60 1.86
CA ASP A 87 16.59 -0.35 3.25
C ASP A 87 15.67 -1.11 4.22
N ASP A 88 15.85 -2.43 4.28
CA ASP A 88 15.07 -3.34 5.11
C ASP A 88 15.04 -2.89 6.58
N GLY A 89 16.14 -2.35 7.09
CA GLY A 89 16.26 -1.90 8.48
C GLY A 89 15.31 -0.75 8.81
N ARG A 90 15.25 0.28 7.95
CA ARG A 90 14.36 1.44 8.16
C ARG A 90 12.91 1.12 7.82
N GLN A 91 12.69 0.40 6.72
CA GLN A 91 11.35 -0.08 6.34
C GLN A 91 10.74 -0.92 7.47
N TYR A 92 11.48 -1.89 7.98
CA TYR A 92 11.02 -2.76 9.07
C TYR A 92 10.74 -1.98 10.35
N LYS A 93 11.59 -1.02 10.75
CA LYS A 93 11.35 -0.19 11.94
C LYS A 93 10.01 0.56 11.85
N LEU A 94 9.74 1.19 10.71
CA LEU A 94 8.50 1.94 10.50
C LEU A 94 7.28 1.01 10.53
N ILE A 95 7.36 -0.13 9.85
CA ILE A 95 6.34 -1.17 9.85
C ILE A 95 6.09 -1.67 11.28
N ALA A 96 7.15 -1.98 12.03
CA ALA A 96 7.07 -2.52 13.38
C ALA A 96 6.40 -1.56 14.36
N TRP A 97 6.55 -0.24 14.19
CA TRP A 97 5.84 0.72 15.03
C TRP A 97 4.36 0.82 14.74
N VAL A 98 3.96 0.82 13.47
CA VAL A 98 2.53 0.82 13.13
C VAL A 98 1.88 -0.50 13.52
N ALA A 99 2.54 -1.63 13.24
CA ALA A 99 2.09 -2.95 13.67
C ALA A 99 2.03 -3.07 15.20
N GLY A 100 3.05 -2.59 15.90
CA GLY A 100 3.11 -2.56 17.35
C GLY A 100 2.05 -1.65 17.97
N ALA A 101 1.73 -0.52 17.32
CA ALA A 101 0.61 0.33 17.71
C ALA A 101 -0.70 -0.45 17.60
N ARG A 102 -0.93 -1.13 16.46
CA ARG A 102 -2.13 -1.95 16.23
C ARG A 102 -2.28 -3.07 17.26
N ALA A 103 -1.18 -3.75 17.56
CA ALA A 103 -1.13 -4.87 18.49
C ALA A 103 -1.50 -4.48 19.94
N ARG A 104 -1.48 -3.18 20.30
CA ARG A 104 -1.98 -2.71 21.60
C ARG A 104 -3.49 -2.91 21.77
N GLY A 105 -4.23 -3.11 20.68
CA GLY A 105 -5.65 -3.43 20.71
C GLY A 105 -6.50 -2.37 21.40
N THR A 106 -7.39 -2.77 22.30
CA THR A 106 -8.11 -1.82 23.15
C THR A 106 -7.28 -1.59 24.41
N VAL A 107 -6.70 -0.40 24.54
CA VAL A 107 -6.01 -0.02 25.78
C VAL A 107 -7.07 0.35 26.82
N PRO A 108 -7.22 -0.42 27.92
CA PRO A 108 -8.15 -0.07 28.98
C PRO A 108 -7.61 1.15 29.72
N SER A 109 -8.42 2.21 29.81
CA SER A 109 -8.14 3.29 30.74
C SER A 109 -8.83 2.98 32.07
N THR A 110 -8.12 3.18 33.18
CA THR A 110 -8.66 3.02 34.54
C THR A 110 -9.50 4.23 34.98
N THR A 111 -9.54 5.29 34.17
CA THR A 111 -10.13 6.59 34.52
C THR A 111 -11.04 7.17 33.45
N GLN A 112 -11.05 6.64 32.22
CA GLN A 112 -11.81 7.15 31.07
C GLN A 112 -12.28 6.01 30.16
N ASP A 113 -13.29 6.28 29.33
CA ASP A 113 -13.66 5.36 28.25
C ASP A 113 -12.56 5.27 27.18
N ALA A 114 -12.59 4.23 26.36
CA ALA A 114 -11.67 4.12 25.24
C ALA A 114 -11.88 5.31 24.28
N TYR A 115 -10.78 5.89 23.78
CA TYR A 115 -10.89 6.92 22.75
C TYR A 115 -11.46 6.32 21.46
N VAL A 116 -12.60 6.84 21.05
CA VAL A 116 -13.32 6.49 19.84
C VAL A 116 -13.30 7.69 18.89
N ALA A 117 -12.77 7.50 17.70
CA ALA A 117 -12.69 8.51 16.66
C ALA A 117 -13.26 7.98 15.34
N ASP A 118 -13.32 8.85 14.33
CA ASP A 118 -13.52 8.43 12.94
C ASP A 118 -14.73 7.48 12.73
N GLY A 119 -15.89 7.86 13.27
CA GLY A 119 -17.12 7.07 13.12
C GLY A 119 -17.18 5.80 13.96
N GLY A 120 -16.41 5.67 15.04
CA GLY A 120 -16.49 4.51 15.94
C GLY A 120 -15.20 3.71 16.10
N LYS A 121 -14.14 4.10 15.38
CA LYS A 121 -12.83 3.44 15.39
C LYS A 121 -12.11 3.65 16.72
N ILE A 122 -11.61 2.57 17.29
CA ILE A 122 -10.83 2.54 18.53
C ILE A 122 -9.37 2.82 18.21
N LEU A 123 -8.77 3.77 18.94
CA LEU A 123 -7.44 4.33 18.71
C LEU A 123 -6.37 3.36 18.15
N TRP A 124 -6.11 2.26 18.84
CA TRP A 124 -5.03 1.35 18.46
C TRP A 124 -5.52 0.16 17.65
N LYS A 125 -6.70 -0.38 17.96
CA LYS A 125 -7.29 -1.49 17.21
C LYS A 125 -7.48 -1.14 15.72
N ASP A 126 -8.02 0.06 15.47
CA ASP A 126 -8.53 0.45 14.16
C ASP A 126 -7.68 1.55 13.50
N LEU A 127 -6.67 2.09 14.21
CA LEU A 127 -5.75 3.14 13.73
C LEU A 127 -6.48 4.27 12.97
N PRO A 128 -7.37 5.04 13.63
CA PRO A 128 -8.23 6.01 12.96
C PRO A 128 -7.40 7.02 12.15
N PHE A 129 -7.90 7.39 10.97
CA PHE A 129 -7.26 8.27 9.97
C PHE A 129 -5.99 7.73 9.29
N PHE A 130 -5.49 6.54 9.64
CA PHE A 130 -4.31 5.99 8.99
C PHE A 130 -4.60 5.58 7.55
N GLU A 131 -5.75 4.97 7.31
CA GLU A 131 -6.24 4.62 5.97
C GLU A 131 -6.41 5.88 5.11
N ASP A 132 -7.08 6.92 5.62
CA ASP A 132 -7.19 8.22 4.92
C ASP A 132 -5.82 8.77 4.52
N ALA A 133 -4.79 8.62 5.36
CA ALA A 133 -3.44 9.10 5.04
C ALA A 133 -2.81 8.31 3.88
N LEU A 134 -3.09 7.00 3.77
CA LEU A 134 -2.69 6.18 2.64
C LEU A 134 -3.51 6.51 1.39
N GLU A 135 -4.83 6.64 1.50
CA GLU A 135 -5.71 7.03 0.39
C GLU A 135 -5.27 8.35 -0.25
N ASN A 136 -4.97 9.35 0.57
CA ASN A 136 -4.45 10.64 0.09
C ASN A 136 -3.10 10.49 -0.64
N ALA A 137 -2.24 9.56 -0.21
CA ALA A 137 -0.97 9.33 -0.88
C ALA A 137 -1.12 8.52 -2.17
N TRP A 138 -2.10 7.63 -2.27
CA TRP A 138 -2.45 6.92 -3.51
C TRP A 138 -3.11 7.85 -4.52
N ALA A 139 -3.95 8.78 -4.08
CA ALA A 139 -4.54 9.80 -4.94
C ALA A 139 -3.47 10.73 -5.57
N ASP A 140 -2.30 10.83 -4.96
CA ASP A 140 -1.17 11.63 -5.41
C ASP A 140 -0.17 10.84 -6.29
N GLU A 141 -0.50 9.60 -6.71
CA GLU A 141 0.37 8.70 -7.51
C GLU A 141 1.06 9.46 -8.65
N ALA A 142 0.29 10.21 -9.43
CA ALA A 142 0.77 10.91 -10.64
C ALA A 142 1.93 11.89 -10.35
N ASN A 143 1.95 12.51 -9.17
CA ASN A 143 2.95 13.50 -8.79
C ASN A 143 4.17 12.92 -8.08
N LEU A 144 4.14 11.63 -7.69
CA LEU A 144 5.25 10.98 -7.03
C LEU A 144 6.32 10.55 -8.04
N SER A 145 7.60 10.57 -7.67
CA SER A 145 8.63 9.93 -8.50
C SER A 145 8.50 8.40 -8.42
N LYS A 146 9.05 7.69 -9.42
CA LYS A 146 9.16 6.21 -9.42
C LYS A 146 9.71 5.68 -8.09
N GLU A 147 10.77 6.31 -7.58
CA GLU A 147 11.42 5.95 -6.32
C GLU A 147 10.47 6.11 -5.13
N LYS A 148 9.86 7.29 -4.96
CA LYS A 148 8.94 7.55 -3.85
C LYS A 148 7.72 6.64 -3.87
N TRP A 149 7.19 6.36 -5.06
CA TRP A 149 6.09 5.43 -5.24
C TRP A 149 6.47 4.01 -4.83
N THR A 150 7.65 3.55 -5.25
CA THR A 150 8.17 2.22 -4.92
C THR A 150 8.40 2.09 -3.41
N ASN A 151 9.02 3.09 -2.78
CA ASN A 151 9.27 3.14 -1.34
C ASN A 151 7.98 3.09 -0.50
N LEU A 152 6.97 3.86 -0.88
CA LEU A 152 5.66 3.85 -0.23
C LEU A 152 4.98 2.48 -0.35
N ASN A 153 5.01 1.88 -1.54
CA ASN A 153 4.44 0.55 -1.76
C ASN A 153 5.22 -0.55 -1.01
N ALA A 154 6.53 -0.41 -0.85
CA ALA A 154 7.32 -1.29 0.01
C ALA A 154 6.83 -1.21 1.45
N PHE A 155 6.66 0.00 2.01
CA PHE A 155 6.11 0.15 3.35
C PHE A 155 4.72 -0.48 3.51
N ALA A 156 3.78 -0.13 2.63
CA ALA A 156 2.39 -0.57 2.74
C ALA A 156 2.24 -2.09 2.56
N SER A 157 2.94 -2.69 1.60
CA SER A 157 2.93 -4.14 1.38
C SER A 157 3.57 -4.92 2.53
N GLY A 158 4.62 -4.38 3.14
CA GLY A 158 5.23 -4.98 4.33
C GLY A 158 4.31 -4.88 5.56
N LEU A 159 3.63 -3.75 5.72
CA LEU A 159 2.65 -3.57 6.80
C LEU A 159 1.46 -4.51 6.64
N ALA A 160 0.95 -4.70 5.40
CA ALA A 160 -0.14 -5.62 5.10
C ALA A 160 0.21 -7.05 5.55
N GLN A 161 1.44 -7.50 5.27
CA GLN A 161 1.93 -8.84 5.59
C GLN A 161 1.91 -9.14 7.10
N VAL A 162 2.26 -8.16 7.94
CA VAL A 162 2.44 -8.39 9.40
C VAL A 162 1.21 -8.03 10.22
N THR A 163 0.34 -7.16 9.71
CA THR A 163 -0.82 -6.69 10.46
C THR A 163 -2.11 -7.42 10.09
N GLY A 164 -2.23 -7.95 8.87
CA GLY A 164 -3.53 -8.40 8.35
C GLY A 164 -4.55 -7.26 8.29
N MET A 165 -4.10 -6.00 8.17
CA MET A 165 -4.98 -4.87 7.84
C MET A 165 -5.49 -5.05 6.40
N ASP A 166 -6.67 -4.50 6.10
CA ASP A 166 -7.22 -4.46 4.74
C ASP A 166 -6.47 -3.42 3.88
N LEU A 167 -5.16 -3.60 3.74
CA LEU A 167 -4.31 -2.78 2.86
C LEU A 167 -4.19 -3.42 1.48
N MET A 168 -4.76 -4.61 1.28
CA MET A 168 -4.76 -5.29 -0.02
C MET A 168 -5.49 -4.48 -1.09
N GLN A 169 -6.44 -3.61 -0.72
CA GLN A 169 -7.05 -2.68 -1.66
C GLN A 169 -6.01 -1.78 -2.36
N PHE A 170 -5.01 -1.28 -1.63
CA PHE A 170 -3.93 -0.45 -2.18
C PHE A 170 -3.03 -1.26 -3.10
N GLY A 171 -2.72 -2.51 -2.72
CA GLY A 171 -1.99 -3.43 -3.57
C GLY A 171 -2.72 -3.76 -4.87
N LEU A 172 -4.03 -4.03 -4.80
CA LEU A 172 -4.85 -4.28 -5.98
C LEU A 172 -4.96 -3.03 -6.87
N GLN A 173 -5.08 -1.83 -6.30
CA GLN A 173 -5.04 -0.58 -7.07
C GLN A 173 -3.71 -0.41 -7.81
N THR A 174 -2.58 -0.64 -7.13
CA THR A 174 -1.24 -0.56 -7.74
C THR A 174 -1.07 -1.60 -8.85
N ILE A 175 -1.47 -2.85 -8.63
CA ILE A 175 -1.38 -3.92 -9.63
C ILE A 175 -2.31 -3.64 -10.80
N LYS A 176 -3.55 -3.20 -10.53
CA LYS A 176 -4.53 -2.79 -11.55
C LYS A 176 -3.95 -1.70 -12.46
N ALA A 177 -3.48 -0.61 -11.86
CA ALA A 177 -2.88 0.50 -12.59
C ALA A 177 -1.72 0.03 -13.49
N THR A 178 -0.91 -0.92 -13.02
CA THR A 178 0.29 -1.40 -13.72
C THR A 178 -0.01 -2.40 -14.84
N LEU A 179 -0.87 -3.38 -14.57
CA LEU A 179 -1.04 -4.57 -15.43
C LEU A 179 -2.39 -4.62 -16.14
N GLU A 180 -3.42 -3.98 -15.59
CA GLU A 180 -4.79 -4.10 -16.10
C GLU A 180 -5.28 -2.86 -16.83
N GLU A 181 -4.60 -1.72 -16.69
CA GLU A 181 -4.94 -0.50 -17.44
C GLU A 181 -4.00 -0.29 -18.64
N PRO A 182 -4.50 0.26 -19.75
CA PRO A 182 -3.67 0.61 -20.89
C PRO A 182 -2.71 1.74 -20.51
N ARG A 183 -1.41 1.42 -20.40
CA ARG A 183 -0.34 2.38 -20.08
C ARG A 183 0.88 2.20 -20.98
N PRO A 184 1.64 3.27 -21.26
CA PRO A 184 2.90 3.17 -21.99
C PRO A 184 3.88 2.24 -21.26
N LEU A 185 4.61 1.41 -22.00
CA LEU A 185 5.55 0.47 -21.40
C LEU A 185 6.78 1.17 -20.82
N SER A 186 7.38 2.10 -21.57
CA SER A 186 8.57 2.85 -21.18
C SER A 186 8.24 4.32 -20.93
N SER A 187 8.99 4.95 -20.04
CA SER A 187 8.82 6.35 -19.63
C SER A 187 9.04 7.39 -20.75
N GLY A 188 9.57 6.97 -21.91
CA GLY A 188 9.92 7.85 -23.03
C GLY A 188 8.91 7.91 -24.18
N ASN A 189 7.82 7.14 -24.13
CA ASN A 189 6.81 7.20 -25.19
C ASN A 189 5.98 8.48 -25.05
N THR A 190 6.05 9.35 -26.07
CA THR A 190 5.40 10.66 -26.18
C THR A 190 3.86 10.64 -26.22
N GLU A 191 3.25 9.48 -26.11
CA GLU A 191 1.80 9.28 -26.14
C GLU A 191 1.31 8.66 -24.83
N SER A 192 1.63 9.25 -23.67
CA SER A 192 0.89 8.94 -22.45
C SER A 192 -0.43 9.72 -22.50
N PRO A 193 -1.59 9.06 -22.69
CA PRO A 193 -2.86 9.74 -22.58
C PRO A 193 -3.02 10.11 -21.10
N ALA A 194 -3.20 11.39 -20.80
CA ALA A 194 -3.58 11.89 -19.47
C ALA A 194 -2.54 11.85 -18.33
N GLY A 195 -1.24 12.00 -18.60
CA GLY A 195 -0.25 12.25 -17.54
C GLY A 195 -0.07 11.09 -16.56
N HIS A 196 -0.49 9.89 -16.95
CA HIS A 196 -0.34 8.67 -16.19
C HIS A 196 1.09 8.12 -16.29
N LYS A 197 1.56 7.53 -15.18
CA LYS A 197 2.86 6.84 -15.10
C LYS A 197 2.94 5.68 -16.06
N SER A 198 4.12 5.44 -16.63
CA SER A 198 4.38 4.25 -17.45
C SER A 198 4.42 2.97 -16.62
N VAL A 199 4.31 1.81 -17.29
CA VAL A 199 4.50 0.49 -16.66
C VAL A 199 5.90 0.40 -16.05
N ALA A 200 6.94 0.90 -16.71
CA ALA A 200 8.31 0.93 -16.19
C ALA A 200 8.46 1.70 -14.85
N GLU A 201 7.60 2.68 -14.59
CA GLU A 201 7.56 3.41 -13.32
C GLU A 201 6.77 2.69 -12.22
N LEU A 202 5.71 1.97 -12.59
CA LEU A 202 4.82 1.32 -11.63
C LEU A 202 5.20 -0.13 -11.30
N LEU A 203 5.85 -0.82 -12.23
CA LEU A 203 6.15 -2.25 -12.14
C LEU A 203 6.92 -2.64 -10.87
N PRO A 204 7.93 -1.88 -10.39
CA PRO A 204 8.62 -2.21 -9.14
C PRO A 204 7.66 -2.25 -7.93
N ALA A 205 6.72 -1.30 -7.86
CA ALA A 205 5.72 -1.25 -6.80
C ALA A 205 4.73 -2.41 -6.88
N ALA A 206 4.23 -2.74 -8.07
CA ALA A 206 3.33 -3.88 -8.27
C ALA A 206 3.99 -5.22 -7.87
N ILE A 207 5.27 -5.36 -8.18
CA ILE A 207 6.06 -6.54 -7.84
C ILE A 207 6.24 -6.73 -6.33
N LEU A 208 6.45 -5.64 -5.58
CA LEU A 208 6.52 -5.71 -4.13
C LEU A 208 5.23 -6.30 -3.53
N TRP A 209 4.08 -5.88 -4.06
CA TRP A 209 2.78 -6.44 -3.66
C TRP A 209 2.62 -7.89 -4.06
N LEU A 210 2.93 -8.26 -5.31
CA LEU A 210 2.87 -9.65 -5.77
C LEU A 210 3.76 -10.56 -4.92
N GLY A 211 4.98 -10.12 -4.61
CA GLY A 211 5.93 -10.87 -3.81
C GLY A 211 5.52 -11.04 -2.35
N ARG A 212 5.18 -9.94 -1.68
CA ARG A 212 4.86 -9.96 -0.24
C ARG A 212 3.49 -10.55 0.06
N SER A 213 2.57 -10.50 -0.91
CA SER A 213 1.23 -11.07 -0.78
C SER A 213 1.14 -12.52 -1.23
N TYR A 214 2.23 -13.17 -1.67
CA TYR A 214 2.19 -14.56 -2.12
C TYR A 214 1.64 -15.52 -1.06
N SER A 215 2.08 -15.40 0.20
CA SER A 215 1.56 -16.23 1.30
C SER A 215 0.07 -16.01 1.53
N PHE A 216 -0.39 -14.75 1.42
CA PHE A 216 -1.80 -14.40 1.48
C PHE A 216 -2.56 -15.03 0.31
N PHE A 217 -2.09 -14.89 -0.94
CA PHE A 217 -2.72 -15.49 -2.12
C PHE A 217 -2.82 -17.00 -2.00
N LYS A 218 -1.76 -17.67 -1.53
CA LYS A 218 -1.72 -19.12 -1.34
C LYS A 218 -2.81 -19.64 -0.39
N VAL A 219 -3.15 -18.88 0.64
CA VAL A 219 -4.15 -19.26 1.64
C VAL A 219 -5.54 -18.76 1.25
N MET A 220 -5.64 -17.51 0.83
CA MET A 220 -6.92 -16.82 0.67
C MET A 220 -7.59 -17.06 -0.68
N LEU A 221 -6.85 -17.24 -1.78
CA LEU A 221 -7.47 -17.51 -3.09
C LEU A 221 -8.34 -18.78 -3.05
N PRO A 222 -7.89 -19.93 -2.49
CA PRO A 222 -8.75 -21.10 -2.29
C PRO A 222 -10.02 -20.82 -1.48
N ILE A 223 -9.92 -20.04 -0.42
CA ILE A 223 -11.06 -19.70 0.44
C ILE A 223 -12.06 -18.80 -0.31
N ILE A 224 -11.55 -17.79 -1.02
CA ILE A 224 -12.36 -16.86 -1.80
C ILE A 224 -13.09 -17.61 -2.92
N GLU A 225 -12.38 -18.37 -3.74
CA GLU A 225 -12.97 -19.08 -4.88
C GLU A 225 -14.03 -20.09 -4.41
N ARG A 226 -13.80 -20.77 -3.28
CA ARG A 226 -14.79 -21.72 -2.73
C ARG A 226 -16.03 -20.99 -2.25
N ALA A 227 -15.87 -19.89 -1.53
CA ALA A 227 -17.01 -19.09 -1.07
C ALA A 227 -17.87 -18.65 -2.27
N ILE A 228 -17.25 -18.17 -3.35
CA ILE A 228 -17.96 -17.78 -4.57
C ILE A 228 -18.66 -18.96 -5.23
N LYS A 229 -17.99 -20.11 -5.38
CA LYS A 229 -18.59 -21.33 -5.94
C LYS A 229 -19.81 -21.81 -5.15
N GLU A 230 -19.77 -21.66 -3.83
CA GLU A 230 -20.87 -22.00 -2.92
C GLU A 230 -21.95 -20.91 -2.81
N GLY A 231 -21.84 -19.80 -3.56
CA GLY A 231 -22.78 -18.68 -3.49
C GLY A 231 -22.71 -17.87 -2.19
N LYS A 232 -21.59 -17.95 -1.47
CA LYS A 232 -21.33 -17.23 -0.21
C LYS A 232 -20.54 -15.95 -0.46
N GLN A 233 -20.64 -15.01 0.48
CA GLN A 233 -19.79 -13.83 0.46
C GLN A 233 -18.32 -14.21 0.74
N PRO A 234 -17.36 -13.70 -0.05
CA PRO A 234 -15.95 -13.90 0.22
C PRO A 234 -15.54 -13.15 1.49
N PRO A 235 -14.42 -13.55 2.12
CA PRO A 235 -13.88 -12.81 3.26
C PRO A 235 -13.67 -11.32 2.94
N THR A 236 -13.96 -10.45 3.90
CA THR A 236 -13.53 -9.03 3.87
C THR A 236 -12.01 -8.95 3.80
N GLY A 237 -11.43 -7.87 3.28
CA GLY A 237 -9.97 -7.81 3.14
C GLY A 237 -9.44 -8.14 1.74
N CYS A 238 -10.32 -8.52 0.81
CA CYS A 238 -9.94 -9.04 -0.50
C CYS A 238 -10.14 -8.00 -1.63
N GLY A 239 -10.34 -6.73 -1.27
CA GLY A 239 -10.57 -5.62 -2.18
C GLY A 239 -11.83 -5.74 -3.03
N SER A 240 -12.93 -6.25 -2.46
CA SER A 240 -14.21 -6.47 -3.15
C SER A 240 -14.82 -5.21 -3.80
N GLY A 241 -14.32 -4.00 -3.49
CA GLY A 241 -14.69 -2.76 -4.16
C GLY A 241 -13.79 -2.36 -5.34
N ILE A 242 -12.76 -3.15 -5.67
CA ILE A 242 -11.79 -2.82 -6.72
C ILE A 242 -12.10 -3.62 -7.99
N ALA A 243 -12.81 -2.99 -8.92
CA ALA A 243 -13.12 -3.57 -10.23
C ALA A 243 -11.85 -3.89 -11.04
N PRO A 244 -11.87 -4.87 -11.95
CA PRO A 244 -10.80 -5.09 -12.92
C PRO A 244 -10.54 -3.84 -13.80
N GLY A 245 -9.32 -3.71 -14.32
CA GLY A 245 -8.97 -2.68 -15.32
C GLY A 245 -9.36 -3.06 -16.74
N GLU A 246 -9.28 -2.11 -17.67
CA GLU A 246 -9.79 -2.26 -19.04
C GLU A 246 -9.19 -3.47 -19.79
N LEU A 247 -7.88 -3.69 -19.67
CA LEU A 247 -7.19 -4.83 -20.29
C LEU A 247 -7.64 -6.17 -19.67
N ALA A 248 -7.86 -6.20 -18.36
CA ALA A 248 -8.33 -7.40 -17.67
C ALA A 248 -9.77 -7.75 -18.05
N LEU A 249 -10.64 -6.73 -18.17
CA LEU A 249 -12.01 -6.88 -18.67
C LEU A 249 -12.01 -7.42 -20.10
N ALA A 250 -11.16 -6.87 -20.98
CA ALA A 250 -10.98 -7.37 -22.35
C ALA A 250 -10.46 -8.81 -22.39
N GLY A 251 -9.65 -9.21 -21.40
CA GLY A 251 -9.20 -10.59 -21.18
C GLY A 251 -10.23 -11.51 -20.51
N GLY A 252 -11.47 -11.05 -20.27
CA GLY A 252 -12.56 -11.85 -19.70
C GLY A 252 -12.59 -11.90 -18.17
N VAL A 253 -11.80 -11.10 -17.46
CA VAL A 253 -11.87 -10.99 -16.00
C VAL A 253 -13.06 -10.12 -15.61
N THR A 254 -14.09 -10.70 -15.01
CA THR A 254 -15.35 -10.00 -14.69
C THR A 254 -15.57 -9.74 -13.20
N ARG A 255 -14.77 -10.34 -12.32
CA ARG A 255 -14.98 -10.29 -10.87
C ARG A 255 -14.16 -9.20 -10.19
N ASP A 256 -14.82 -8.42 -9.33
CA ASP A 256 -14.18 -7.44 -8.46
C ASP A 256 -13.27 -8.09 -7.41
N GLY A 257 -12.27 -7.32 -6.99
CA GLY A 257 -11.30 -7.73 -5.99
C GLY A 257 -10.34 -8.81 -6.47
N LEU A 258 -9.78 -9.53 -5.50
CA LEU A 258 -8.82 -10.60 -5.76
C LEU A 258 -9.53 -11.84 -6.35
N SER A 259 -8.99 -12.37 -7.45
CA SER A 259 -9.47 -13.61 -8.05
C SER A 259 -8.39 -14.40 -8.75
N LEU A 260 -8.67 -15.69 -8.93
CA LEU A 260 -7.83 -16.57 -9.72
C LEU A 260 -7.72 -16.06 -11.16
N ALA A 261 -8.85 -15.77 -11.82
CA ALA A 261 -8.87 -15.21 -13.16
C ALA A 261 -7.99 -13.95 -13.31
N ARG A 262 -8.02 -13.05 -12.31
CA ARG A 262 -7.21 -11.83 -12.28
C ARG A 262 -5.71 -12.14 -12.10
N GLN A 263 -5.36 -13.10 -11.25
CA GLN A 263 -3.98 -13.57 -11.07
C GLN A 263 -3.41 -14.20 -12.35
N HIS A 264 -4.21 -15.02 -13.07
CA HIS A 264 -3.81 -15.59 -14.36
C HIS A 264 -3.60 -14.51 -15.40
N PHE A 265 -4.52 -13.53 -15.45
CA PHE A 265 -4.38 -12.36 -16.31
C PHE A 265 -3.07 -11.61 -16.03
N TRP A 266 -2.74 -11.33 -14.76
CA TRP A 266 -1.48 -10.66 -14.39
C TRP A 266 -0.25 -11.41 -14.88
N ARG A 267 -0.22 -12.74 -14.71
CA ARG A 267 0.88 -13.57 -15.18
C ARG A 267 1.02 -13.48 -16.70
N HIS A 268 -0.07 -13.62 -17.45
CA HIS A 268 -0.05 -13.48 -18.91
C HIS A 268 0.45 -12.10 -19.33
N ARG A 269 -0.04 -11.04 -18.66
CA ARG A 269 0.41 -9.67 -18.95
C ARG A 269 1.91 -9.49 -18.72
N LEU A 270 2.47 -10.07 -17.66
CA LEU A 270 3.91 -10.04 -17.40
C LEU A 270 4.72 -10.80 -18.47
N ILE A 271 4.19 -11.89 -19.03
CA ILE A 271 4.80 -12.59 -20.17
C ILE A 271 4.82 -11.66 -21.39
N GLU A 272 3.70 -11.03 -21.71
CA GLU A 272 3.59 -10.09 -22.85
C GLU A 272 4.58 -8.94 -22.72
N ILE A 273 4.68 -8.32 -21.53
CA ILE A 273 5.63 -7.24 -21.26
C ILE A 273 7.07 -7.75 -21.41
N GLY A 274 7.36 -8.96 -20.92
CA GLY A 274 8.68 -9.57 -20.99
C GLY A 274 9.12 -9.98 -22.41
N GLN A 275 8.19 -10.08 -23.36
CA GLN A 275 8.48 -10.38 -24.77
C GLN A 275 8.76 -9.13 -25.61
N GLN A 276 8.55 -7.93 -25.06
CA GLN A 276 8.80 -6.68 -25.77
C GLN A 276 10.32 -6.43 -25.88
N PRO A 277 10.81 -5.96 -27.04
CA PRO A 277 12.23 -5.67 -27.21
C PRO A 277 12.65 -4.55 -26.25
N THR A 278 13.68 -4.81 -25.44
CA THR A 278 14.27 -3.82 -24.53
C THR A 278 14.74 -2.63 -25.35
N GLN A 279 14.18 -1.44 -25.10
CA GLN A 279 14.69 -0.25 -25.77
C GLN A 279 16.11 0.04 -25.27
N PRO A 280 17.07 0.38 -26.16
CA PRO A 280 18.41 0.75 -25.75
C PRO A 280 18.33 1.97 -24.83
N GLY A 281 18.80 1.81 -23.59
CA GLY A 281 18.87 2.91 -22.62
C GLY A 281 19.64 4.10 -23.19
N SER A 282 19.27 5.30 -22.77
CA SER A 282 19.91 6.54 -23.20
C SER A 282 21.33 6.67 -22.62
N GLY A 283 22.29 5.89 -23.12
CA GLY A 283 23.75 6.08 -23.00
C GLY A 283 24.38 6.17 -21.59
N ASN A 284 23.60 6.21 -20.52
CA ASN A 284 24.07 6.29 -19.14
C ASN A 284 23.94 4.91 -18.49
N GLU A 285 25.05 4.36 -18.01
CA GLU A 285 25.13 3.01 -17.39
C GLU A 285 24.21 2.82 -16.16
N GLY A 286 23.59 3.88 -15.64
CA GLY A 286 22.62 3.84 -14.53
C GLY A 286 21.15 3.77 -14.91
N ASP A 287 20.79 3.82 -16.21
CA ASP A 287 19.39 3.99 -16.67
C ASP A 287 18.94 2.88 -17.64
N ARG A 288 19.43 1.65 -17.41
CA ARG A 288 19.00 0.47 -18.18
C ARG A 288 17.53 0.17 -17.85
N ASP A 289 16.67 0.20 -18.86
CA ASP A 289 15.28 -0.25 -18.72
C ASP A 289 15.24 -1.76 -18.48
N THR A 290 15.01 -2.16 -17.22
CA THR A 290 14.92 -3.57 -16.78
C THR A 290 13.48 -4.08 -16.77
N THR A 291 12.51 -3.33 -17.32
CA THR A 291 11.07 -3.64 -17.24
C THR A 291 10.75 -5.00 -17.84
N ALA A 292 11.23 -5.31 -19.04
CA ALA A 292 11.00 -6.59 -19.71
C ALA A 292 11.64 -7.77 -18.94
N GLU A 293 12.89 -7.63 -18.51
CA GLU A 293 13.62 -8.65 -17.73
C GLU A 293 12.89 -8.96 -16.42
N THR A 294 12.49 -7.90 -15.72
CA THR A 294 11.76 -7.96 -14.45
C THR A 294 10.38 -8.61 -14.62
N ALA A 295 9.63 -8.22 -15.67
CA ALA A 295 8.34 -8.83 -15.97
C ALA A 295 8.47 -10.32 -16.32
N HIS A 296 9.46 -10.67 -17.14
CA HIS A 296 9.72 -12.05 -17.51
C HIS A 296 10.10 -12.92 -16.29
N GLU A 297 10.98 -12.42 -15.41
CA GLU A 297 11.32 -13.11 -14.16
C GLU A 297 10.09 -13.35 -13.28
N TRP A 298 9.28 -12.32 -13.06
CA TRP A 298 8.11 -12.44 -12.20
C TRP A 298 7.03 -13.34 -12.79
N SER A 299 6.86 -13.36 -14.12
CA SER A 299 5.96 -14.32 -14.77
C SER A 299 6.36 -15.78 -14.49
N ARG A 300 7.68 -16.07 -14.48
CA ARG A 300 8.21 -17.40 -14.14
C ARG A 300 8.04 -17.71 -12.66
N ARG A 301 8.28 -16.74 -11.77
CA ARG A 301 8.03 -16.90 -10.32
C ARG A 301 6.56 -17.19 -10.03
N MET A 302 5.63 -16.48 -10.68
CA MET A 302 4.20 -16.72 -10.50
C MET A 302 3.77 -18.11 -11.01
N ALA A 303 4.44 -18.66 -12.03
CA ALA A 303 4.17 -20.01 -12.53
C ALA A 303 4.50 -21.11 -11.49
N THR A 304 5.33 -20.83 -10.50
CA THR A 304 5.70 -21.80 -9.44
C THR A 304 4.88 -21.63 -8.16
N TRP A 305 3.87 -20.75 -8.18
CA TRP A 305 3.00 -20.54 -7.04
C TRP A 305 2.08 -21.74 -6.84
N ASN A 306 2.51 -22.66 -5.98
CA ASN A 306 1.72 -23.81 -5.57
C ASN A 306 0.59 -23.36 -4.65
N LEU A 307 -0.54 -23.01 -5.26
CA LEU A 307 -1.81 -22.79 -4.60
C LEU A 307 -2.39 -24.18 -4.26
N ASN A 308 -2.58 -24.47 -2.97
CA ASN A 308 -3.06 -25.77 -2.51
C ASN A 308 -4.56 -25.90 -2.76
N TRP A 309 -4.92 -26.22 -4.00
CA TRP A 309 -6.31 -26.30 -4.42
C TRP A 309 -6.96 -27.65 -4.07
N PRO A 310 -8.13 -27.62 -3.46
CA PRO A 310 -9.02 -28.78 -3.37
C PRO A 310 -9.40 -29.32 -4.76
N ILE A 311 -9.53 -30.66 -4.87
CA ILE A 311 -9.83 -31.37 -6.14
C ILE A 311 -11.17 -30.90 -6.74
N ASP A 312 -12.11 -30.48 -5.90
CA ASP A 312 -13.42 -29.97 -6.28
C ASP A 312 -13.36 -28.55 -6.88
N MET A 313 -12.19 -27.96 -7.11
CA MET A 313 -12.04 -26.60 -7.68
C MET A 313 -11.45 -26.59 -9.10
N LYS A 314 -11.30 -27.76 -9.74
CA LYS A 314 -10.76 -27.88 -11.12
C LYS A 314 -11.59 -27.18 -12.19
N ASP A 315 -12.87 -26.91 -11.91
CA ASP A 315 -13.82 -26.23 -12.78
C ASP A 315 -13.84 -24.69 -12.58
N VAL A 316 -13.09 -24.15 -11.62
CA VAL A 316 -13.01 -22.70 -11.39
C VAL A 316 -12.25 -22.02 -12.54
N PRO A 317 -12.78 -20.94 -13.15
CA PRO A 317 -12.10 -20.20 -14.19
C PRO A 317 -10.70 -19.73 -13.76
N GLY A 318 -9.70 -20.00 -14.60
CA GLY A 318 -8.30 -19.71 -14.31
C GLY A 318 -7.58 -20.82 -13.55
N TYR A 319 -8.19 -21.94 -13.18
CA TYR A 319 -7.44 -23.04 -12.58
C TYR A 319 -6.35 -23.60 -13.52
N GLU A 320 -5.09 -23.56 -13.08
CA GLU A 320 -3.97 -24.30 -13.68
C GLU A 320 -3.47 -25.36 -12.68
N GLU A 321 -3.19 -26.58 -13.16
CA GLU A 321 -2.54 -27.58 -12.31
C GLU A 321 -1.13 -27.08 -11.93
N PRO A 322 -0.72 -27.21 -10.64
CA PRO A 322 0.61 -26.82 -10.23
C PRO A 322 1.67 -27.51 -11.08
N ILE A 323 2.60 -26.74 -11.64
CA ILE A 323 3.74 -27.29 -12.37
C ILE A 323 4.71 -27.89 -11.35
N GLU A 324 4.70 -29.22 -11.19
CA GLU A 324 5.76 -29.93 -10.48
C GLU A 324 7.04 -29.84 -11.29
N TYR A 325 7.94 -28.91 -10.93
CA TYR A 325 9.32 -29.05 -11.34
C TYR A 325 9.88 -30.28 -10.63
N LYS A 326 10.14 -31.35 -11.40
CA LYS A 326 11.03 -32.41 -10.96
C LYS A 326 12.31 -31.71 -10.49
N LYS A 327 12.67 -31.88 -9.21
CA LYS A 327 14.04 -31.58 -8.78
C LYS A 327 14.93 -32.41 -9.68
N ASP A 328 15.63 -31.76 -10.59
CA ASP A 328 16.67 -32.41 -11.37
C ASP A 328 17.69 -32.96 -10.36
N GLY A 329 17.70 -34.29 -10.21
CA GLY A 329 18.82 -35.05 -9.65
C GLY A 329 19.07 -34.89 -8.14
N THR A 330 19.09 -36.04 -7.47
CA THR A 330 19.86 -36.33 -6.25
C THR A 330 21.24 -35.71 -6.20
#